data_AF-A0A3C1KWL5-F1
#
_entry.id   AF-A0A3C1KWL5-F1
#
_cell.length_a   1.000
_cell.length_b   1.000
_cell.length_c   1.000
_cell.angle_alpha   90.00
_cell.angle_beta   90.00
_cell.angle_gamma   90.00
#
_symmetry.space_group_name_H-M   'P 1'
#
loop_
_entity.id
_entity.type
_entity.pdbx_description
1 polymer ?
#
loop_
_entity_poly.entity_id
_entity_poly.type
_entity_poly.pdbx_seq_one_letter_code
_entity_poly.pdbx_strand_id
1 'polypeptide(L)' 'AVVVSTGRENMDLAVGLDLTVAYLGAEKMNHPFRVLETVCLRIKHADAICTIA' A
#
# COMPACT_ATOMS: atom_id res chain seq x y z
N ALA A 1 -17.36 10.87 3.09
CA ALA A 1 -15.96 11.18 3.52
C ALA A 1 -15.54 10.22 4.64
N VAL A 2 -14.24 10.08 4.97
CA VAL A 2 -13.78 9.25 6.10
C VAL A 2 -12.97 10.11 7.07
N VAL A 3 -13.28 10.01 8.35
CA VAL A 3 -12.50 10.62 9.45
C VAL A 3 -11.80 9.48 10.19
N VAL A 4 -10.49 9.61 10.40
CA VAL A 4 -9.67 8.61 11.09
C VAL A 4 -8.83 9.26 12.18
N SER A 5 -8.64 8.56 13.30
CA SER A 5 -7.60 8.90 14.26
C SER A 5 -6.26 8.31 13.80
N THR A 6 -5.29 9.17 13.46
CA THR A 6 -4.05 8.80 12.76
C THR A 6 -2.96 8.18 13.66
N GLY A 7 -3.28 7.85 14.91
CA GLY A 7 -2.36 7.15 15.81
C GLY A 7 -1.95 5.79 15.26
N ARG A 8 -0.65 5.45 15.35
CA ARG A 8 -0.12 4.15 14.88
C ARG A 8 -0.70 2.98 15.66
N GLU A 9 -1.15 3.20 16.87
CA GLU A 9 -1.90 2.27 17.70
C GLU A 9 -3.25 1.89 17.07
N ASN A 10 -3.87 2.77 16.28
CA ASN A 10 -5.17 2.54 15.65
C ASN A 10 -5.04 1.87 14.29
N MET A 11 -4.09 2.32 13.48
CA MET A 11 -3.82 1.75 12.16
C MET A 11 -2.41 2.07 11.68
N ASP A 12 -1.86 1.19 10.84
CA ASP A 12 -0.61 1.46 10.12
C ASP A 12 -0.54 0.68 8.81
N LEU A 13 0.46 1.03 7.99
CA LEU A 13 0.84 0.27 6.81
C LEU A 13 2.05 -0.61 7.16
N ALA A 14 1.89 -1.92 7.02
CA ALA A 14 3.01 -2.86 7.02
C ALA A 14 3.60 -2.91 5.61
N VAL A 15 4.78 -2.33 5.44
CA VAL A 15 5.50 -2.30 4.15
C VAL A 15 6.49 -3.47 4.12
N GLY A 16 6.30 -4.41 3.21
CA GLY A 16 7.23 -5.51 2.94
C GLY A 16 8.25 -5.15 1.86
N LEU A 17 7.75 -4.60 0.75
CA LEU A 17 8.57 -4.03 -0.32
C LEU A 17 8.00 -2.65 -0.67
N ASP A 18 8.82 -1.62 -0.57
CA ASP A 18 8.45 -0.26 -0.98
C ASP A 18 8.33 -0.16 -2.50
N LEU A 19 7.71 0.92 -2.99
CA LEU A 19 7.49 1.15 -4.41
C LEU A 19 8.82 1.10 -5.17
N THR A 20 8.96 0.13 -6.07
CA THR A 20 10.19 -0.10 -6.82
C THR A 20 9.91 -0.54 -8.26
N VAL A 21 10.95 -0.53 -9.09
CA VAL A 21 10.89 -0.90 -10.50
C VAL A 21 11.86 -2.04 -10.77
N ALA A 22 11.36 -3.14 -11.32
CA ALA A 22 12.15 -4.28 -11.76
C ALA A 22 12.18 -4.36 -13.30
N TYR A 23 13.35 -4.61 -13.87
CA TYR A 23 13.48 -4.94 -15.29
C TYR A 23 13.13 -6.41 -15.52
N LEU A 24 12.22 -6.70 -16.46
CA LEU A 24 11.72 -8.06 -16.72
C LEU A 24 12.52 -8.82 -17.79
N GLY A 25 13.54 -8.18 -18.37
CA GLY A 25 14.27 -8.71 -19.52
C GLY A 25 13.66 -8.25 -20.85
N ALA A 26 14.33 -8.59 -21.95
CA ALA A 26 13.85 -8.24 -23.28
C ALA A 26 12.80 -9.25 -23.74
N GLU A 27 11.65 -8.78 -24.23
CA GLU A 27 10.60 -9.62 -24.79
C GLU A 27 10.03 -8.96 -26.05
N LYS A 28 9.94 -9.70 -27.16
CA LYS A 28 9.36 -9.22 -28.44
C LYS A 28 9.94 -7.87 -28.88
N MET A 29 11.26 -7.72 -28.81
CA MET A 29 11.98 -6.49 -29.15
C MET A 29 11.60 -5.27 -28.26
N ASN A 30 11.04 -5.50 -27.08
CA ASN A 30 10.74 -4.49 -26.08
C ASN A 30 11.52 -4.75 -24.78
N HIS A 31 11.60 -3.71 -23.94
CA HIS A 31 12.20 -3.76 -22.61
C HIS A 31 11.14 -3.50 -21.54
N PRO A 32 10.30 -4.51 -21.19
CA PRO A 32 9.31 -4.37 -20.15
C PRO A 32 9.93 -4.16 -18.76
N PHE A 33 9.31 -3.26 -18.00
CA PHE A 33 9.58 -3.02 -16.59
C PHE A 33 8.32 -3.31 -15.78
N ARG A 34 8.49 -3.69 -14.51
CA ARG A 34 7.41 -3.88 -13.55
C ARG A 34 7.59 -2.90 -12.41
N VAL A 35 6.59 -2.06 -12.20
CA VAL A 35 6.43 -1.33 -10.95
C VAL A 35 5.74 -2.26 -9.96
N LEU A 36 6.31 -2.42 -8.76
CA LEU A 36 5.70 -3.25 -7.72
C LEU A 36 5.90 -2.64 -6.33
N GLU A 37 4.99 -3.00 -5.43
CA GLU A 37 4.99 -2.70 -4.01
C GLU A 37 4.36 -3.90 -3.28
N THR A 38 4.72 -4.13 -2.02
CA THR A 38 4.03 -5.06 -1.13
C THR A 38 3.73 -4.36 0.17
N VAL A 39 2.46 -3.98 0.33
CA VAL A 39 1.95 -3.24 1.49
C VAL A 39 0.67 -3.88 2.00
N CYS A 40 0.45 -3.84 3.32
CA CYS A 40 -0.77 -4.29 3.96
C CYS A 40 -1.28 -3.23 4.95
N LEU A 41 -2.54 -2.83 4.80
CA LEU A 41 -3.22 -1.98 5.77
C LEU A 41 -3.62 -2.80 7.00
N ARG A 42 -3.11 -2.45 8.17
CA ARG A 42 -3.47 -3.07 9.44
C ARG A 42 -4.36 -2.14 10.24
N ILE A 43 -5.63 -2.51 10.39
CA ILE A 43 -6.59 -1.82 11.27
C ILE A 43 -6.56 -2.55 12.62
N LYS A 44 -6.09 -1.88 13.67
CA LYS A 44 -5.98 -2.43 15.02
C LYS A 44 -7.19 -2.06 15.88
N HIS A 45 -7.71 -0.85 15.70
CA HIS A 45 -8.89 -0.32 16.37
C HIS A 45 -9.89 0.19 15.32
N ALA A 46 -10.92 -0.59 15.03
CA ALA A 46 -11.91 -0.26 13.99
C ALA A 46 -12.82 0.92 14.38
N ASP A 47 -13.01 1.14 15.68
CA ASP A 47 -13.72 2.27 16.28
C ASP A 47 -13.04 3.61 16.05
N ALA A 48 -11.76 3.62 15.64
CA ALA A 48 -11.03 4.83 15.25
C ALA A 48 -11.39 5.37 13.85
N ILE A 49 -12.35 4.74 13.15
CA ILE A 49 -12.74 5.07 11.76
C ILE A 49 -14.22 5.43 11.72
N CYS A 50 -14.54 6.59 11.14
CA CYS A 50 -15.91 7.05 10.93
C CYS A 50 -16.16 7.42 9.47
N THR A 51 -17.26 6.93 8.90
CA THR A 51 -17.71 7.27 7.54
C THR A 51 -18.84 8.30 7.61
N ILE A 52 -18.69 9.41 6.91
CA ILE A 52 -19.71 10.44 6.75
C ILE A 52 -20.47 10.17 5.46
N ALA A 53 -21.78 9.92 5.57
CA ALA A 53 -22.73 9.74 4.46
C ALA A 53 -23.10 11.08 3.82
#